data_AF-A0A6N8UYK6-F1
#
_entry.id   AF-A0A6N8UYK6-F1
#
_cell.length_a   1.000
_cell.length_b   1.000
_cell.length_c   1.000
_cell.angle_alpha   90.00
_cell.angle_beta   90.00
_cell.angle_gamma   90.00
#
_symmetry.space_group_name_H-M   'P 1'
#
loop_
_entity.id
_entity.type
_entity.pdbx_description
1 polymer ?
#
loop_
_entity_poly.entity_id
_entity_poly.type
_entity_poly.pdbx_seq_one_letter_code
_entity_poly.pdbx_strand_id
1 'polypeptide(L)' 'MLEARGIDASGGKLTADVQGKVGKEEGVLVIRHIHVKYLLQADGADPAAVQRAFDLHPMRCPVYRTLHKCIEITTELAVV' A
#
# COMPACT_ATOMS: atom_id res chain seq x y z
N MET A 1 -11.58 -3.50 1.36
CA MET A 1 -11.72 -2.57 0.21
C MET A 1 -12.54 -1.39 0.68
N LEU A 2 -12.08 -0.17 0.40
CA LEU A 2 -12.61 1.09 0.94
C LEU A 2 -14.03 1.37 0.43
N GLU A 3 -14.27 1.26 -0.89
CA GLU A 3 -15.59 1.56 -1.46
C GLU A 3 -16.70 0.62 -0.99
N ALA A 4 -16.39 -0.66 -0.77
CA ALA A 4 -17.33 -1.61 -0.17
C ALA A 4 -17.72 -1.27 1.29
N ARG A 5 -17.05 -0.28 1.90
CA ARG A 5 -17.33 0.27 3.24
C ARG A 5 -17.88 1.71 3.16
N GLY A 6 -18.24 2.19 1.97
CA GLY A 6 -18.73 3.55 1.77
C GLY A 6 -17.65 4.63 1.84
N ILE A 7 -16.37 4.26 1.79
CA ILE A 7 -15.24 5.19 1.81
C ILE A 7 -14.82 5.45 0.36
N ASP A 8 -15.06 6.66 -0.12
CA ASP A 8 -14.70 7.08 -1.46
C ASP A 8 -13.17 7.24 -1.59
N ALA A 9 -12.56 6.44 -2.47
CA ALA A 9 -11.14 6.48 -2.77
C ALA A 9 -10.86 6.96 -4.21
N SER A 10 -11.91 7.38 -4.93
CA SER A 10 -11.85 7.79 -6.33
C SER A 10 -11.37 9.25 -6.47
N GLY A 11 -11.20 9.72 -7.71
CA GLY A 11 -10.92 11.14 -7.97
C GLY A 11 -9.61 11.68 -7.39
N GLY A 12 -8.63 10.81 -7.10
CA GLY A 12 -7.36 11.20 -6.48
C GLY A 12 -7.40 11.29 -4.95
N LYS A 13 -8.50 10.89 -4.31
CA LYS A 13 -8.60 10.83 -2.84
C LYS A 13 -7.66 9.80 -2.22
N LEU A 14 -7.34 8.73 -2.95
CA LEU A 14 -6.30 7.79 -2.56
C LEU A 14 -5.12 7.93 -3.52
N THR A 15 -3.95 8.25 -2.96
CA THR A 15 -2.68 8.30 -3.69
C THR A 15 -1.62 7.47 -2.97
N ALA A 16 -0.54 7.15 -3.68
CA ALA A 16 0.58 6.42 -3.10
C ALA A 16 1.91 6.98 -3.62
N ASP A 17 2.86 7.21 -2.72
CA ASP A 17 4.28 7.39 -3.01
C ASP A 17 4.99 6.06 -2.80
N VAL A 18 5.78 5.61 -3.78
CA VAL A 18 6.43 4.29 -3.77
C VAL A 18 7.93 4.45 -3.89
N GLN A 19 8.66 3.93 -2.91
CA GLN A 19 10.11 3.98 -2.88
C GLN A 19 10.70 2.57 -2.89
N GLY A 20 11.61 2.32 -3.85
CA GLY A 20 12.34 1.06 -3.96
C GLY A 20 13.81 1.25 -3.55
N LYS A 21 14.35 0.29 -2.80
CA LYS A 21 15.79 0.19 -2.54
C LYS A 21 16.40 -0.89 -3.42
N VAL A 22 17.44 -0.52 -4.16
CA VAL A 22 18.21 -1.44 -5.00
C VAL A 22 19.47 -1.86 -4.26
N GLY A 23 19.77 -3.15 -4.28
CA GLY A 23 21.00 -3.73 -3.76
C GLY A 23 21.69 -4.57 -4.83
N LYS A 24 22.74 -5.29 -4.42
CA LYS A 24 23.47 -6.22 -5.29
C LYS A 24 23.35 -7.65 -4.75
N GLU A 25 23.12 -8.62 -5.63
CA GLU A 25 23.12 -10.07 -5.37
C GLU A 25 23.94 -10.75 -6.46
N GLU A 26 24.97 -11.52 -6.08
CA GLU A 26 25.81 -12.29 -7.03
C GLU A 26 26.32 -11.49 -8.24
N GLY A 27 26.60 -10.20 -8.06
CA GLY A 27 27.07 -9.33 -9.16
C GLY A 27 25.96 -8.53 -9.85
N VAL A 28 24.68 -8.82 -9.61
CA VAL A 28 23.51 -8.26 -10.29
C VAL A 28 22.76 -7.27 -9.39
N LEU A 29 22.23 -6.19 -9.97
CA LEU A 29 21.37 -5.25 -9.24
C LEU A 29 19.95 -5.81 -9.11
N VAL A 30 19.44 -5.81 -7.88
CA VAL A 30 18.11 -6.36 -7.56
C VAL A 30 17.35 -5.41 -6.62
N ILE A 31 16.02 -5.43 -6.69
CA ILE A 31 15.18 -4.69 -5.74
C ILE A 31 15.13 -5.48 -4.44
N ARG A 32 15.57 -4.87 -3.34
CA ARG A 32 15.63 -5.51 -2.02
C ARG A 32 14.41 -5.20 -1.15
N HIS A 33 13.89 -3.99 -1.27
CA HIS A 33 12.80 -3.50 -0.44
C HIS A 33 11.96 -2.49 -1.20
N ILE A 34 10.65 -2.52 -0.97
CA ILE A 34 9.70 -1.52 -1.44
C ILE A 34 8.93 -0.98 -0.24
N HIS A 35 8.82 0.34 -0.14
CA HIS A 35 7.98 1.02 0.83
C HIS A 35 6.92 1.85 0.12
N VAL A 36 5.66 1.68 0.52
CA VAL A 36 4.51 2.40 -0.05
C VAL A 36 3.89 3.29 1.01
N LYS A 37 3.82 4.59 0.74
CA LYS A 37 3.15 5.58 1.59
C LYS A 37 1.82 5.95 0.95
N TYR A 38 0.73 5.50 1.53
CA TYR A 38 -0.60 5.88 1.08
C TYR A 38 -1.05 7.18 1.76
N LEU A 39 -1.68 8.05 0.97
CA LEU A 39 -2.40 9.21 1.46
C LEU A 39 -3.88 9.07 1.07
N LEU A 40 -4.76 9.09 2.06
CA LEU A 40 -6.20 8.97 1.87
C LEU A 40 -6.91 10.23 2.40
N GLN A 41 -7.62 10.93 1.52
CA GLN A 41 -8.58 11.98 1.87
C GLN A 41 -9.91 11.33 2.24
N ALA A 42 -10.28 11.33 3.51
CA ALA A 42 -11.47 10.61 3.99
C ALA A 42 -12.19 11.35 5.14
N ASP A 43 -12.68 12.55 4.84
CA ASP A 43 -13.50 13.35 5.75
C ASP A 43 -14.72 12.56 6.26
N GLY A 44 -14.81 12.40 7.59
CA GLY A 44 -15.94 11.75 8.26
C GLY A 44 -16.00 10.23 8.12
N ALA A 45 -14.98 9.57 7.56
CA ALA A 45 -14.91 8.12 7.51
C ALA A 45 -14.67 7.51 8.89
N ASP A 46 -15.26 6.32 9.15
CA ASP A 46 -14.94 5.53 10.34
C ASP A 46 -13.45 5.11 10.32
N PRO A 47 -12.61 5.60 11.25
CA PRO A 47 -11.19 5.27 11.28
C PRO A 47 -10.94 3.77 11.40
N ALA A 48 -11.80 3.04 12.12
CA ALA A 48 -11.68 1.59 12.26
C ALA A 48 -12.00 0.87 10.94
N ALA A 49 -12.96 1.37 10.15
CA ALA A 49 -13.25 0.84 8.83
C ALA A 49 -12.11 1.08 7.84
N VAL A 50 -11.49 2.27 7.88
CA VAL A 50 -10.29 2.61 7.10
C VAL A 50 -9.14 1.67 7.47
N GLN A 51 -8.82 1.54 8.76
CA GLN A 51 -7.73 0.68 9.22
C GLN A 51 -7.96 -0.78 8.83
N ARG A 52 -9.16 -1.32 9.05
CA ARG A 52 -9.50 -2.69 8.59
C ARG A 52 -9.35 -2.87 7.08
N ALA A 53 -9.69 -1.84 6.29
CA ALA A 53 -9.53 -1.90 4.84
C ALA A 53 -8.05 -1.91 4.45
N PHE A 54 -7.24 -1.11 5.13
CA PHE A 54 -5.79 -1.05 4.98
C PHE A 54 -5.14 -2.38 5.38
N ASP A 55 -5.42 -2.95 6.55
CA ASP A 55 -4.77 -4.19 6.99
C ASP A 55 -5.05 -5.38 6.07
N LEU A 56 -6.23 -5.42 5.45
CA LEU A 56 -6.65 -6.51 4.57
C LEU A 56 -6.25 -6.32 3.10
N HIS A 57 -5.77 -5.14 2.71
CA HIS A 57 -5.47 -4.84 1.30
C HIS A 57 -4.27 -5.61 0.72
N PRO A 58 -3.16 -5.88 1.45
CA PRO A 58 -1.96 -6.43 0.83
C PRO A 58 -2.22 -7.80 0.18
N MET A 59 -2.93 -8.69 0.86
CA MET A 59 -3.27 -10.02 0.32
C MET A 59 -4.31 -9.99 -0.79
N ARG A 60 -4.92 -8.84 -1.07
CA ARG A 60 -5.83 -8.62 -2.21
C ARG A 60 -5.17 -7.84 -3.35
N CYS A 61 -4.00 -7.24 -3.13
CA CYS A 61 -3.21 -6.57 -4.15
C CYS A 61 -2.47 -7.61 -4.99
N PRO A 62 -2.71 -7.69 -6.31
CA PRO A 62 -2.03 -8.65 -7.18
C PRO A 62 -0.51 -8.53 -7.10
N VAL A 63 0.00 -7.29 -7.10
CA VAL A 63 1.44 -6.99 -7.04
C VAL A 63 2.07 -7.49 -5.73
N TYR A 64 1.44 -7.21 -4.60
CA TYR A 64 1.91 -7.70 -3.31
C TYR A 64 1.87 -9.24 -3.28
N ARG A 65 0.75 -9.86 -3.70
CA ARG A 65 0.64 -11.33 -3.73
C ARG A 65 1.74 -12.00 -4.55
N THR A 66 2.17 -11.39 -5.66
CA THR A 66 3.23 -11.92 -6.52
C THR A 66 4.63 -11.70 -5.97
N LEU A 67 4.89 -10.57 -5.29
CA LEU A 67 6.24 -10.13 -4.97
C LEU A 67 6.64 -10.30 -3.50
N HIS A 68 5.69 -10.34 -2.55
CA HIS A 68 5.99 -10.32 -1.10
C HIS A 68 6.85 -11.48 -0.59
N LYS A 69 6.97 -12.57 -1.36
CA LYS A 69 7.82 -13.72 -1.01
C LYS A 69 9.27 -13.54 -1.44
N CYS A 70 9.53 -12.63 -2.36
CA CYS A 70 10.85 -12.39 -2.95
C CYS A 70 11.44 -11.04 -2.51
N ILE A 71 10.57 -10.07 -2.20
CA ILE A 71 10.95 -8.71 -1.86
C ILE A 71 10.12 -8.31 -0.64
N GLU A 72 10.77 -7.72 0.36
CA GLU A 72 10.05 -7.12 1.48
C GLU A 72 9.28 -5.89 0.99
N ILE A 73 7.96 -5.89 1.22
CA ILE A 73 7.09 -4.77 0.88
C ILE A 73 6.43 -4.29 2.16
N THR A 74 6.71 -3.03 2.53
CA THR A 74 6.07 -2.38 3.68
C THR A 74 5.13 -1.28 3.21
N THR A 75 4.10 -1.02 4.00
CA THR A 75 3.07 -0.02 3.68
C THR A 75 2.75 0.81 4.91
N GLU A 76 2.54 2.11 4.71
CA GLU A 76 1.96 3.01 5.73
C GLU A 76 0.80 3.80 5.14
N LEU A 77 -0.09 4.28 5.99
CA LEU A 77 -1.26 5.07 5.60
C LEU A 77 -1.34 6.33 6.45
N ALA A 78 -1.41 7.49 5.76
CA ALA A 78 -1.82 8.75 6.33
C ALA A 78 -3.25 9.07 5.88
N VAL A 79 -4.11 9.42 6.83
CA VAL A 79 -5.47 9.90 6.56
C VAL A 79 -5.47 11.41 6.79
N VAL A 80 -5.99 12.15 5.81
CA VAL A 80 -6.13 13.61 5.83
C VAL A 80 -7.56 14.04 5.57
#